data_AF-A0A3M1RXP2-F1
#
_entry.id   AF-A0A3M1RXP2-F1
#
_cell.length_a   1.000
_cell.length_b   1.000
_cell.length_c   1.000
_cell.angle_alpha   90.00
_cell.angle_beta   90.00
_cell.angle_gamma   90.00
#
_symmetry.space_group_name_H-M   'P 1'
#
loop_
_entity.id
_entity.type
_entity.pdbx_description
1 polymer ?
#
loop_
_entity_poly.entity_id
_entity_poly.type
_entity_poly.pdbx_seq_one_letter_code
_entity_poly.pdbx_strand_id
1 'polypeptide(L)'
;MIVPETKQGAGKTSGESFINHLTTFASNHKASRWRGTFGEFLEQILPENPQRYTRSSHQYIYDMLCWYQQDKREPGADEGGVPKELFTRDLYGIDTALERVVEYFKAASAGSDVGRRLLLLLGPPSGGKSSLVILLKRAL
;
A
#
# COMPACT_ATOMS: atom_id res chain seq x y z
N MET A 1 -13.53 32.07 67.35
CA MET A 1 -12.83 30.77 67.17
C MET A 1 -13.52 30.10 65.97
N ILE A 2 -13.11 30.32 64.72
CA ILE A 2 -11.97 29.75 63.95
C ILE A 2 -12.09 28.22 63.73
N VAL A 3 -12.56 27.86 62.51
CA VAL A 3 -12.09 26.79 61.56
C VAL A 3 -12.44 25.30 61.88
N PRO A 4 -12.65 24.38 60.90
CA PRO A 4 -13.25 24.47 59.53
C PRO A 4 -14.05 23.20 59.07
N GLU A 5 -14.38 23.18 57.78
CA GLU A 5 -14.97 22.15 56.91
C GLU A 5 -14.56 20.67 57.08
N THR A 6 -15.48 19.78 56.68
CA THR A 6 -15.32 18.69 55.69
C THR A 6 -16.74 18.21 55.32
N LYS A 7 -17.14 17.82 54.11
CA LYS A 7 -16.43 17.11 53.06
C LYS A 7 -17.27 17.14 51.76
N GLN A 8 -16.55 17.25 50.64
CA GLN A 8 -16.72 16.51 49.37
C GLN A 8 -17.99 16.67 48.53
N GLY A 9 -17.74 17.13 47.30
CA GLY A 9 -17.98 16.27 46.14
C GLY A 9 -18.65 16.99 44.97
N ALA A 10 -17.88 17.28 43.91
CA ALA A 10 -18.37 17.23 42.53
C ALA A 10 -17.27 17.59 41.52
N GLY A 11 -17.11 16.77 40.48
CA GLY A 11 -16.88 17.30 39.14
C GLY A 11 -15.47 17.25 38.54
N LYS A 12 -14.72 16.16 38.71
CA LYS A 12 -13.69 15.81 37.70
C LYS A 12 -14.25 14.72 36.77
N THR A 13 -13.75 14.66 35.54
CA THR A 13 -13.80 13.49 34.61
C THR A 13 -14.87 13.41 33.49
N SER A 14 -15.13 14.48 32.74
CA SER A 14 -15.66 14.30 31.36
C SER A 14 -14.59 14.60 30.30
N GLY A 15 -13.91 15.76 30.40
CA GLY A 15 -12.81 16.12 29.50
C GLY A 15 -11.60 15.19 29.57
N GLU A 16 -11.19 14.75 30.76
CA GLU A 16 -10.08 13.78 30.91
C GLU A 16 -10.41 12.43 30.27
N SER A 17 -11.68 11.98 30.32
CA SER A 17 -12.11 10.73 29.67
C SER A 17 -12.07 10.84 28.14
N PHE A 18 -12.47 12.01 27.60
CA PHE A 18 -12.49 12.28 26.16
C PHE A 18 -11.06 12.37 25.60
N ILE A 19 -10.16 13.06 26.29
CA ILE A 19 -8.74 13.14 25.92
C ILE A 19 -8.10 11.75 25.97
N ASN A 20 -8.42 10.92 26.97
CA ASN A 20 -7.94 9.55 27.03
C ASN A 20 -8.48 8.71 25.87
N HIS A 21 -9.76 8.80 25.53
CA HIS A 21 -10.33 8.09 24.38
C HIS A 21 -9.71 8.52 23.05
N LEU A 22 -9.45 9.81 22.83
CA LEU A 22 -8.74 10.29 21.64
C LEU A 22 -7.30 9.77 21.59
N THR A 23 -6.62 9.73 22.74
CA THR A 23 -5.25 9.23 22.84
C THR A 23 -5.19 7.73 22.56
N THR A 24 -6.10 6.94 23.14
CA THR A 24 -6.25 5.49 22.89
C THR A 24 -6.67 5.19 21.46
N PHE A 25 -7.55 6.01 20.86
CA PHE A 25 -7.93 5.88 19.45
C PHE A 25 -6.73 6.14 18.54
N ALA A 26 -5.99 7.22 18.78
CA ALA A 26 -4.79 7.58 18.00
C ALA A 26 -3.63 6.60 18.16
N SER A 27 -3.50 5.94 19.33
CA SER A 27 -2.51 4.89 19.55
C SER A 27 -2.94 3.54 18.97
N ASN A 28 -4.22 3.15 19.11
CA ASN A 28 -4.76 1.90 18.55
C ASN A 28 -4.87 1.92 17.02
N HIS A 29 -5.11 3.10 16.41
CA HIS A 29 -5.15 3.26 14.95
C HIS A 29 -3.75 3.32 14.31
N LYS A 30 -2.69 3.36 15.12
CA LYS A 30 -1.34 3.08 14.65
C LYS A 30 -1.13 1.59 14.89
N ALA A 31 -1.33 0.79 13.85
CA ALA A 31 -0.90 -0.60 13.81
C ALA A 31 0.45 -0.72 14.54
N SER A 32 0.56 -1.60 15.54
CA SER A 32 1.76 -1.76 16.35
C SER A 32 2.95 -1.93 15.43
N ARG A 33 3.71 -0.85 15.22
CA ARG A 33 4.87 -0.88 14.35
C ARG A 33 5.94 -1.62 15.12
N TRP A 34 6.47 -2.68 14.53
CA TRP A 34 7.64 -3.37 15.06
C TRP A 34 8.73 -2.34 15.39
N ARG A 35 9.33 -2.48 16.57
CA ARG A 35 10.45 -1.66 17.05
C ARG A 35 11.48 -2.61 17.62
N GLY A 36 12.71 -2.45 17.18
CA GLY A 36 13.85 -3.26 17.61
C GLY A 36 15.11 -2.80 16.90
N THR A 37 16.22 -3.46 17.20
CA THR A 37 17.48 -3.22 16.51
C THR A 37 17.50 -3.90 15.14
N PHE A 38 18.35 -3.44 14.23
CA PHE A 38 18.50 -4.12 12.92
C PHE A 38 18.91 -5.59 13.07
N GLY A 39 19.69 -5.95 14.09
CA GLY A 39 20.02 -7.35 14.41
C GLY A 39 18.79 -8.18 14.76
N GLU A 40 17.93 -7.67 15.64
CA GLU A 40 16.66 -8.32 16.00
C GLU A 40 15.75 -8.49 14.78
N PHE A 41 15.72 -7.51 13.86
CA PHE A 41 14.98 -7.64 12.61
C PHE A 41 15.51 -8.82 11.76
N LEU A 42 16.82 -8.91 11.59
CA LEU A 42 17.45 -9.97 10.79
C LEU A 42 17.27 -11.37 11.41
N GLU A 43 17.23 -11.46 12.73
CA GLU A 43 17.11 -12.74 13.45
C GLU A 43 15.65 -13.20 13.61
N GLN A 44 14.72 -12.28 13.88
CA GLN A 44 13.36 -12.62 14.29
C GLN A 44 12.31 -12.37 13.21
N ILE A 45 12.48 -11.35 12.37
CA ILE A 45 11.44 -10.91 11.43
C ILE A 45 11.73 -11.36 10.00
N LEU A 46 12.96 -11.12 9.53
CA LEU A 46 13.37 -11.47 8.18
C LEU A 46 13.19 -12.97 7.86
N PRO A 47 13.55 -13.92 8.74
CA PRO A 47 13.47 -15.35 8.43
C PRO A 47 12.04 -15.89 8.30
N GLU A 48 11.05 -15.27 8.94
CA GLU A 48 9.65 -15.70 8.88
C GLU A 48 9.08 -15.57 7.46
N ASN A 49 9.45 -14.50 6.76
CA ASN A 49 9.04 -14.28 5.37
C ASN A 49 10.06 -13.39 4.63
N PRO A 50 11.23 -13.94 4.23
CA PRO A 50 12.28 -13.16 3.61
C PRO A 50 11.78 -12.45 2.35
N GLN A 51 10.99 -13.18 1.56
CA GLN A 51 10.42 -12.67 0.32
C GLN A 51 9.51 -11.47 0.52
N ARG A 52 8.95 -11.21 1.70
CA ARG A 52 8.14 -10.00 1.91
C ARG A 52 9.00 -8.74 1.99
N TYR A 53 10.22 -8.86 2.50
CA TYR A 53 11.10 -7.73 2.80
C TYR A 53 12.22 -7.53 1.78
N THR A 54 12.52 -8.54 0.96
CA THR A 54 13.61 -8.51 -0.03
C THR A 54 13.13 -8.38 -1.48
N ARG A 55 11.85 -8.04 -1.71
CA ARG A 55 11.31 -7.88 -3.07
C ARG A 55 12.01 -6.75 -3.81
N SER A 56 12.26 -6.97 -5.10
CA SER A 56 12.64 -5.86 -5.98
C SER A 56 11.45 -4.92 -6.19
N SER A 57 11.72 -3.67 -6.57
CA SER A 57 10.66 -2.70 -6.91
C SER A 57 9.75 -3.21 -8.04
N HIS A 58 10.30 -3.97 -9.00
CA HIS A 58 9.52 -4.58 -10.08
C HIS A 58 8.57 -5.67 -9.57
N GLN A 59 9.02 -6.51 -8.64
CA GLN A 59 8.16 -7.49 -7.97
C GLN A 59 7.02 -6.82 -7.21
N TYR A 60 7.33 -5.75 -6.48
CA TYR A 60 6.32 -5.02 -5.72
C TYR A 60 5.22 -4.42 -6.64
N ILE A 61 5.61 -3.79 -7.76
CA ILE A 61 4.65 -3.24 -8.72
C ILE A 61 3.85 -4.35 -9.40
N TYR A 62 4.50 -5.45 -9.79
CA TYR A 62 3.80 -6.55 -10.46
C TYR A 62 2.81 -7.27 -9.52
N ASP A 63 3.20 -7.54 -8.28
CA ASP A 63 2.32 -8.10 -7.25
C ASP A 63 1.10 -7.21 -7.01
N MET A 64 1.31 -5.89 -6.93
CA MET A 64 0.24 -4.90 -6.79
C MET A 64 -0.73 -4.95 -7.99
N LEU A 65 -0.23 -5.01 -9.22
CA LEU A 65 -1.08 -5.15 -10.41
C LEU A 65 -1.94 -6.43 -10.36
N CYS A 66 -1.32 -7.56 -10.00
CA CYS A 66 -2.02 -8.83 -9.80
C CYS A 66 -3.09 -8.74 -8.71
N TRP A 67 -2.80 -8.05 -7.60
CA TRP A 67 -3.75 -7.85 -6.52
C TRP A 67 -4.98 -7.06 -6.98
N TYR A 68 -4.80 -5.96 -7.72
CA TYR A 68 -5.92 -5.18 -8.28
C TYR A 68 -6.78 -6.00 -9.25
N GLN A 69 -6.15 -6.87 -10.05
CA GLN A 69 -6.87 -7.78 -10.94
C GLN A 69 -7.72 -8.79 -10.16
N GLN A 70 -7.21 -9.31 -9.05
CA GLN A 70 -7.93 -10.26 -8.20
C GLN A 70 -9.07 -9.59 -7.43
N ASP A 71 -8.87 -8.38 -6.89
CA ASP A 71 -9.87 -7.63 -6.12
C ASP A 71 -11.15 -7.34 -6.92
N LYS A 72 -11.04 -7.18 -8.24
CA LYS A 72 -12.17 -6.90 -9.13
C LYS A 72 -12.66 -8.12 -9.91
N ARG A 73 -12.07 -9.30 -9.67
CA ARG A 73 -12.46 -10.52 -10.38
C ARG A 73 -13.84 -10.95 -9.94
N GLU A 74 -14.75 -11.16 -10.90
CA GLU A 74 -16.01 -11.83 -10.63
C GLU A 74 -15.80 -13.34 -10.47
N PRO A 75 -16.52 -14.01 -9.55
CA PRO A 75 -16.41 -15.45 -9.37
C PRO A 75 -16.86 -16.19 -10.64
N GLY A 76 -15.94 -16.92 -11.27
CA GLY A 76 -16.15 -17.66 -12.52
C GLY A 76 -15.54 -17.01 -13.77
N ALA A 77 -14.92 -15.84 -13.65
CA ALA A 77 -14.18 -15.22 -14.75
C ALA A 77 -12.87 -15.98 -15.06
N ASP A 78 -12.52 -16.03 -16.34
CA ASP A 78 -11.34 -16.74 -16.86
C ASP A 78 -10.03 -16.23 -16.21
N GLU A 79 -9.09 -17.14 -15.99
CA GLU A 79 -7.92 -16.92 -15.14
C GLU A 79 -6.71 -16.33 -15.90
N GLY A 80 -6.81 -16.25 -17.23
CA GLY A 80 -5.68 -15.99 -18.14
C GLY A 80 -5.42 -14.54 -18.54
N GLY A 81 -6.08 -13.55 -17.92
CA GLY A 81 -5.96 -12.14 -18.32
C GLY A 81 -4.66 -11.45 -17.88
N VAL A 82 -4.16 -10.53 -18.70
CA VAL A 82 -3.07 -9.61 -18.31
C VAL A 82 -3.59 -8.65 -17.23
N PRO A 83 -2.93 -8.51 -16.05
CA PRO A 83 -3.46 -7.74 -14.92
C PRO A 83 -3.42 -6.22 -15.18
N LYS A 84 -4.44 -5.71 -15.88
CA LYS A 84 -4.57 -4.30 -16.31
C LYS A 84 -5.69 -3.54 -15.59
N GLU A 85 -6.39 -4.21 -14.68
CA GLU A 85 -7.58 -3.66 -13.99
C GLU A 85 -7.34 -2.35 -13.25
N LEU A 86 -6.12 -2.10 -12.76
CA LEU A 86 -5.75 -0.81 -12.16
C LEU A 86 -6.04 0.38 -13.10
N PHE A 87 -6.00 0.17 -14.42
CA PHE A 87 -6.04 1.22 -15.43
C PHE A 87 -7.40 1.35 -16.14
N THR A 88 -8.26 0.32 -16.07
CA THR A 88 -9.47 0.18 -16.91
C THR A 88 -10.50 1.29 -16.69
N ARG A 89 -10.48 1.96 -15.53
CA ARG A 89 -11.44 3.03 -15.19
C ARG A 89 -11.02 4.42 -15.67
N ASP A 90 -9.75 4.59 -16.01
CA ASP A 90 -9.16 5.91 -16.28
C ASP A 90 -8.52 5.99 -17.68
N LEU A 91 -8.07 4.84 -18.22
CA LEU A 91 -7.33 4.77 -19.47
C LEU A 91 -8.08 3.88 -20.48
N TYR A 92 -8.55 4.49 -21.56
CA TYR A 92 -9.38 3.84 -22.58
C TYR A 92 -8.70 3.85 -23.95
N GLY A 93 -8.92 2.79 -24.74
CA GLY A 93 -8.42 2.68 -26.11
C GLY A 93 -6.92 2.47 -26.23
N ILE A 94 -6.23 2.15 -25.13
CA ILE A 94 -4.78 1.91 -25.08
C ILE A 94 -4.43 0.53 -24.51
N ASP A 95 -5.35 -0.43 -24.59
CA ASP A 95 -5.23 -1.79 -24.05
C ASP A 95 -3.91 -2.47 -24.41
N THR A 96 -3.51 -2.44 -25.69
CA THR A 96 -2.26 -3.05 -26.15
C THR A 96 -1.03 -2.38 -25.53
N ALA A 97 -1.08 -1.08 -25.26
CA ALA A 97 0.02 -0.39 -24.60
C ALA A 97 0.09 -0.75 -23.11
N LEU A 98 -1.06 -0.86 -22.45
CA LEU A 98 -1.15 -1.31 -21.06
C LEU A 98 -0.64 -2.74 -20.90
N GLU A 99 -1.01 -3.64 -21.81
CA GLU A 99 -0.53 -5.02 -21.82
C GLU A 99 0.99 -5.10 -21.88
N ARG A 100 1.63 -4.31 -22.75
CA ARG A 100 3.10 -4.23 -22.84
C ARG A 100 3.75 -3.72 -21.56
N VAL A 101 3.12 -2.75 -20.88
CA VAL A 101 3.61 -2.23 -19.59
C VAL A 101 3.53 -3.32 -18.52
N VAL A 102 2.42 -4.05 -18.46
CA VAL A 102 2.23 -5.16 -17.52
C VAL A 102 3.19 -6.32 -17.81
N GLU A 103 3.38 -6.67 -19.08
CA GLU A 103 4.37 -7.67 -19.52
C GLU A 103 5.80 -7.28 -19.17
N TYR A 104 6.15 -5.99 -19.31
CA TYR A 104 7.43 -5.47 -18.85
C TYR A 104 7.64 -5.73 -17.35
N PHE A 105 6.65 -5.37 -16.51
CA PHE A 105 6.74 -5.60 -15.06
C PHE A 105 6.76 -7.09 -14.71
N LYS A 106 5.99 -7.92 -15.42
CA LYS A 106 6.04 -9.38 -15.28
C LYS A 106 7.43 -9.92 -15.55
N ALA A 107 8.03 -9.58 -16.70
CA ALA A 107 9.37 -10.03 -17.06
C ALA A 107 10.44 -9.51 -16.08
N ALA A 108 10.36 -8.23 -15.70
CA ALA A 108 11.29 -7.63 -14.75
C ALA A 108 11.17 -8.24 -13.34
N SER A 109 9.97 -8.59 -12.90
CA SER A 109 9.72 -9.26 -11.60
C SER A 109 10.34 -10.66 -11.52
N ALA A 110 10.44 -11.34 -12.67
CA ALA A 110 11.07 -12.66 -12.81
C ALA A 110 12.61 -12.59 -12.91
N GLY A 111 13.21 -11.41 -12.76
CA GLY A 111 14.68 -11.24 -12.82
C GLY A 111 15.25 -11.20 -14.24
N SER A 112 14.42 -11.01 -15.26
CA SER A 112 14.89 -10.84 -16.64
C SER A 112 15.71 -9.54 -16.79
N ASP A 113 16.63 -9.53 -17.76
CA ASP A 113 17.38 -8.33 -18.15
C ASP A 113 16.48 -7.18 -18.63
N VAL A 114 15.20 -7.45 -18.90
CA VAL A 114 14.18 -6.41 -19.13
C VAL A 114 14.13 -5.41 -17.98
N GLY A 115 14.25 -5.85 -16.73
CA GLY A 115 14.23 -4.97 -15.55
C GLY A 115 15.45 -4.05 -15.41
N ARG A 116 16.49 -4.23 -16.25
CA ARG A 116 17.65 -3.34 -16.32
C ARG A 116 17.49 -2.26 -17.42
N ARG A 117 16.40 -2.30 -18.19
CA ARG A 117 16.14 -1.37 -19.31
C ARG A 117 15.30 -0.19 -18.82
N LEU A 118 15.41 0.95 -19.52
CA LEU A 118 14.55 2.10 -19.26
C LEU A 118 13.20 1.91 -19.98
N LEU A 119 12.10 1.92 -19.21
CA LEU A 119 10.75 1.96 -19.76
C LEU A 119 10.41 3.40 -20.18
N LEU A 120 10.36 3.65 -21.49
CA LEU A 120 10.04 4.95 -22.05
C LEU A 120 8.57 5.02 -22.47
N LEU A 121 7.83 5.97 -21.91
CA LEU A 121 6.46 6.27 -22.32
C LEU A 121 6.48 7.38 -23.38
N LEU A 122 6.40 7.02 -24.66
CA LEU A 122 6.32 7.98 -25.78
C LEU A 122 4.90 8.04 -26.35
N GLY A 123 4.49 9.25 -26.75
CA GLY A 123 3.22 9.47 -27.44
C GLY A 123 2.86 10.96 -27.49
N PRO A 124 1.79 11.33 -28.22
CA PRO A 124 1.36 12.72 -28.35
C PRO A 124 1.06 13.39 -26.99
N PRO A 125 1.18 14.73 -26.88
CA PRO A 125 0.69 15.44 -25.71
C PRO A 125 -0.80 15.07 -25.51
N SER A 126 -1.20 14.76 -24.28
CA SER A 126 -2.53 14.19 -23.90
C SER A 126 -2.72 12.66 -23.99
N GLY A 127 -1.71 11.87 -24.42
CA GLY A 127 -1.84 10.40 -24.53
C GLY A 127 -1.85 9.60 -23.21
N GLY A 128 -2.31 10.15 -22.08
CA GLY A 128 -2.48 9.40 -20.82
C GLY A 128 -1.21 8.93 -20.08
N LYS A 129 -0.01 9.20 -20.60
CA LYS A 129 1.29 8.77 -20.00
C LYS A 129 1.45 9.17 -18.53
N SER A 130 1.20 10.44 -18.22
CA SER A 130 1.28 10.93 -16.84
C SER A 130 0.20 10.31 -15.97
N SER A 131 -1.01 10.12 -16.51
CA SER A 131 -2.11 9.46 -15.81
C SER A 131 -1.76 8.02 -15.44
N LEU A 132 -1.13 7.26 -16.34
CA LEU A 132 -0.63 5.91 -16.06
C LEU A 132 0.34 5.90 -14.86
N VAL A 133 1.32 6.80 -14.87
CA VAL A 133 2.30 6.90 -13.77
C VAL A 133 1.63 7.33 -12.46
N ILE A 134 0.63 8.21 -12.52
CA ILE A 134 -0.14 8.64 -11.34
C ILE A 134 -0.95 7.48 -10.76
N LEU A 135 -1.58 6.64 -11.59
CA LEU A 135 -2.34 5.47 -11.14
C LEU A 135 -1.42 4.44 -10.47
N LEU A 136 -0.27 4.14 -11.09
CA LEU A 136 0.75 3.30 -10.48
C LEU A 136 1.19 3.84 -9.11
N LYS A 137 1.46 5.14 -9.02
CA LYS A 137 1.87 5.77 -7.76
C LYS A 137 0.79 5.70 -6.69
N ARG A 138 -0.48 5.84 -7.05
CA ARG A 138 -1.61 5.81 -6.10
C ARG A 138 -1.93 4.41 -5.58
N ALA A 139 -1.56 3.39 -6.34
CA ALA A 139 -1.77 1.99 -5.99
C ALA A 139 -0.69 1.44 -5.05
N LEU A 140 0.45 2.13 -4.95
CA LEU A 140 1.56 1.85 -4.01
C LEU A 140 1.33 2.51 -2.65
#